data_AF-A0A3D8RW34-F1
#
_entry.id   AF-A0A3D8RW34-F1
#
_cell.length_a   1.000
_cell.length_b   1.000
_cell.length_c   1.000
_cell.angle_alpha   90.00
_cell.angle_beta   90.00
_cell.angle_gamma   90.00
#
_symmetry.space_group_name_H-M   'P 1'
#
loop_
_entity.id
_entity.type
_entity.pdbx_description
1 polymer ?
#
loop_
_entity_poly.entity_id
_entity_poly.type
_entity_poly.pdbx_seq_one_letter_code
_entity_poly.pdbx_strand_id
1 'polypeptide(L)'
;MPSMPGNDSGAERPSRSGLPVSTLTASEAQSGEQPSARPRALVLLSPRTVQLLLLSYLLPVAQAQDLVPAQCDHTNQSAYWKPEEAFDIPSWLGRGHCVRGNGNYAQCQANLRYALGNLDSIHSTEYSAAAGVLTLLPTIGAVFGTPTSETWALLTLVPFGGSLAMLLSFGSTIMPDRLEDYENAFSRHSIRIQKTDHDDVDDDELVEDAVSYERKLAEDMEKKNLSLQLLSKKIRTRLNQRKHQGLSRILLVLGLVAMIALFFGVQVSMAIVEYGSVYSNYCTMNVWFHAWYIIITFIAVIDNWSHLPFEKHWKFYISSIPYDVEVTGGEAIDADFGQSQTEQLPAADMVGLALKQLSTVKPAAIRLTVSSLPTQHRSSILVMVSVAHDLQNLPRWRSGLQILAKCGSVIVFVFGTCIFSAVSLLAMPMVQMVVVLILAAGIGSRLIAKAIVAEITKTEPMVHVVTNDESQAFEAIAEIFRLQQKPDMNFQVEVKGQIFVDGKRVGKRSQWHRRILGVLASTYDLRKVKPYDMSNK
;
A
#
# COMPACT_ATOMS: atom_id res chain seq x y z
N MET A 1 27.96 12.34 54.89
CA MET A 1 26.95 13.23 55.53
C MET A 1 27.69 14.43 56.09
N PRO A 2 27.16 15.67 56.07
CA PRO A 2 25.77 16.12 55.85
C PRO A 2 25.73 17.15 54.67
N SER A 3 24.68 17.86 54.27
CA SER A 3 23.31 18.16 54.72
C SER A 3 22.61 18.83 53.53
N MET A 4 21.35 18.50 53.28
CA MET A 4 20.45 19.40 52.55
C MET A 4 20.26 20.72 53.31
N PRO A 5 19.80 21.77 52.60
CA PRO A 5 18.50 22.29 52.98
C PRO A 5 17.58 22.46 51.76
N GLY A 6 16.29 22.17 51.99
CA GLY A 6 15.22 22.53 51.08
C GLY A 6 14.90 24.02 51.14
N ASN A 7 14.21 24.51 50.12
CA ASN A 7 13.35 25.66 50.28
C ASN A 7 12.17 25.60 49.31
N ASP A 8 11.00 25.84 49.89
CA ASP A 8 9.70 25.98 49.26
C ASP A 8 9.57 27.26 48.44
N SER A 9 8.46 27.30 47.69
CA SER A 9 7.67 28.46 47.24
C SER A 9 7.76 28.85 45.76
N GLY A 10 6.58 29.12 45.19
CA GLY A 10 6.45 29.97 44.01
C GLY A 10 5.52 29.44 42.91
N ALA A 11 4.22 29.38 43.18
CA ALA A 11 3.21 29.28 42.15
C ALA A 11 3.09 30.61 41.38
N GLU A 12 3.19 30.58 40.05
CA GLU A 12 2.65 31.66 39.20
C GLU A 12 2.25 31.12 37.81
N ARG A 13 0.95 31.19 37.53
CA ARG A 13 0.34 30.99 36.20
C ARG A 13 0.54 32.26 35.36
N PRO A 14 0.85 32.15 34.06
CA PRO A 14 0.55 33.22 33.13
C PRO A 14 -0.80 33.02 32.46
N SER A 15 -1.56 34.09 32.57
CA SER A 15 -2.82 34.46 31.94
C SER A 15 -2.96 34.14 30.44
N ARG A 16 -4.20 33.78 30.09
CA ARG A 16 -4.79 33.82 28.74
C ARG A 16 -4.67 35.20 28.09
N SER A 17 -4.36 35.20 26.80
CA SER A 17 -4.81 36.17 25.79
C SER A 17 -5.07 35.31 24.53
N GLY A 18 -6.17 35.37 23.78
CA GLY A 18 -7.12 36.44 23.56
C GLY A 18 -6.96 36.93 22.11
N LEU A 19 -7.37 36.15 21.11
CA LEU A 19 -7.45 36.59 19.71
C LEU A 19 -8.71 36.02 19.00
N PRO A 20 -9.24 36.75 18.00
CA PRO A 20 -10.67 36.88 17.78
C PRO A 20 -11.27 35.92 16.75
N VAL A 21 -12.54 35.61 16.98
CA VAL A 21 -13.48 34.97 16.06
C VAL A 21 -13.72 35.93 14.89
N SER A 22 -13.31 35.53 13.68
CA SER A 22 -13.74 36.18 12.44
C SER A 22 -15.00 35.51 11.92
N THR A 23 -16.08 36.27 11.97
CA THR A 23 -17.38 36.06 11.35
C THR A 23 -17.25 36.01 9.83
N LEU A 24 -17.49 34.84 9.23
CA LEU A 24 -17.74 34.71 7.79
C LEU A 24 -19.24 34.89 7.54
N THR A 25 -19.56 36.01 6.93
CA THR A 25 -20.86 36.42 6.43
C THR A 25 -21.34 35.47 5.34
N ALA A 26 -22.58 35.02 5.49
CA ALA A 26 -23.36 34.40 4.43
C ALA A 26 -23.64 35.46 3.35
N SER A 27 -23.23 35.16 2.11
CA SER A 27 -23.62 35.93 0.92
C SER A 27 -24.59 35.11 0.10
N GLU A 28 -25.64 35.79 -0.32
CA GLU A 28 -26.84 35.32 -0.98
C GLU A 28 -26.62 34.61 -2.31
N ALA A 29 -27.63 33.79 -2.61
CA ALA A 29 -27.84 33.09 -3.86
C ALA A 29 -27.99 34.05 -5.05
N GLN A 30 -27.33 33.72 -6.16
CA GLN A 30 -27.77 34.11 -7.49
C GLN A 30 -27.92 32.86 -8.36
N SER A 31 -29.16 32.67 -8.83
CA SER A 31 -29.54 31.75 -9.88
C SER A 31 -29.07 32.27 -11.24
N GLY A 32 -28.34 31.47 -12.02
CA GLY A 32 -27.99 31.84 -13.38
C GLY A 32 -27.26 30.71 -14.12
N GLU A 33 -27.97 30.15 -15.10
CA GLU A 33 -27.49 29.47 -16.31
C GLU A 33 -26.74 28.12 -16.20
N GLN A 34 -27.42 27.08 -16.70
CA GLN A 34 -26.85 25.79 -17.10
C GLN A 34 -25.89 25.96 -18.29
N PRO A 35 -24.61 25.54 -18.19
CA PRO A 35 -23.82 25.25 -19.36
C PRO A 35 -24.02 23.79 -19.78
N SER A 36 -24.53 23.62 -21.00
CA SER A 36 -24.56 22.37 -21.76
C SER A 36 -23.18 21.68 -21.74
N ALA A 37 -23.06 20.59 -20.99
CA ALA A 37 -21.86 19.75 -20.93
C ALA A 37 -21.65 19.01 -22.26
N ARG A 38 -20.76 19.52 -23.11
CA ARG A 38 -20.14 18.72 -24.18
C ARG A 38 -19.22 17.67 -23.53
N PRO A 39 -19.24 16.40 -23.97
CA PRO A 39 -18.32 15.39 -23.47
C PRO A 39 -16.90 15.75 -23.89
N ARG A 40 -16.05 16.11 -22.93
CA ARG A 40 -14.60 16.18 -23.15
C ARG A 40 -14.12 14.75 -23.36
N ALA A 41 -13.77 14.44 -24.61
CA ALA A 41 -13.12 13.19 -24.97
C ALA A 41 -11.84 13.04 -24.14
N LEU A 42 -11.84 12.04 -23.29
CA LEU A 42 -10.71 11.65 -22.46
C LEU A 42 -9.65 11.08 -23.41
N VAL A 43 -8.61 11.87 -23.69
CA VAL A 43 -7.46 11.43 -24.51
C VAL A 43 -6.70 10.38 -23.71
N LEU A 44 -7.14 9.13 -23.82
CA LEU A 44 -6.37 7.98 -23.37
C LEU A 44 -5.08 7.95 -24.19
N LEU A 45 -3.94 8.08 -23.50
CA LEU A 45 -2.62 7.80 -24.08
C LEU A 45 -2.68 6.42 -24.73
N SER A 46 -2.54 6.39 -26.05
CA SER A 46 -2.63 5.13 -26.80
C SER A 46 -1.52 4.18 -26.30
N PRO A 47 -1.77 2.86 -26.25
CA PRO A 47 -0.74 1.89 -25.88
C PRO A 47 0.51 1.97 -26.76
N ARG A 48 0.40 2.54 -27.97
CA ARG A 48 1.55 2.82 -28.86
C ARG A 48 2.48 3.89 -28.32
N THR A 49 1.98 4.89 -27.59
CA THR A 49 2.80 5.97 -27.04
C THR A 49 3.64 5.47 -25.85
N VAL A 50 3.06 4.58 -25.03
CA VAL A 50 3.78 3.90 -23.94
C VAL A 50 4.79 2.90 -24.49
N GLN A 51 4.44 2.15 -25.55
CA GLN A 51 5.38 1.27 -26.25
C GLN A 51 6.53 2.04 -26.89
N LEU A 52 6.30 3.22 -27.49
CA LEU A 52 7.35 4.05 -28.07
C LEU A 52 8.32 4.60 -27.03
N LEU A 53 7.83 4.99 -25.84
CA LEU A 53 8.68 5.41 -24.71
C LEU A 53 9.49 4.25 -24.10
N LEU A 54 8.92 3.04 -24.03
CA LEU A 54 9.63 1.83 -23.62
C LEU A 54 10.63 1.33 -24.67
N LEU A 55 10.31 1.48 -25.96
CA LEU A 55 11.19 1.11 -27.07
C LEU A 55 12.35 2.10 -27.25
N SER A 56 12.15 3.40 -26.98
CA SER A 56 13.25 4.36 -26.93
C SER A 56 14.24 4.07 -25.78
N TYR A 57 13.78 3.36 -24.75
CA TYR A 57 14.60 2.93 -23.62
C TYR A 57 15.42 1.66 -23.89
N LEU A 58 15.01 0.85 -24.87
CA LEU A 58 15.59 -0.47 -25.15
C LEU A 58 16.37 -0.54 -26.46
N LEU A 59 16.43 0.53 -27.25
CA LEU A 59 17.26 0.59 -28.46
C LEU A 59 18.73 0.77 -28.06
N PRO A 60 19.60 -0.24 -28.24
CA PRO A 60 21.02 -0.02 -28.20
C PRO A 60 21.37 0.74 -29.49
N VAL A 61 21.89 1.95 -29.37
CA VAL A 61 22.47 2.67 -30.51
C VAL A 61 23.79 1.97 -30.86
N ALA A 62 23.68 0.88 -31.61
CA ALA A 62 24.81 0.24 -32.24
C ALA A 62 25.13 1.02 -33.51
N GLN A 63 26.07 1.96 -33.42
CA GLN A 63 27.14 2.22 -34.38
C GLN A 63 27.78 3.59 -34.12
N ALA A 64 29.01 3.59 -33.61
CA ALA A 64 29.98 4.65 -33.86
C ALA A 64 31.39 4.06 -33.75
N GLN A 65 32.16 4.22 -34.82
CA GLN A 65 33.54 3.76 -34.99
C GLN A 65 34.49 4.46 -34.00
N ASP A 66 35.58 3.77 -33.66
CA ASP A 66 36.66 4.25 -32.81
C ASP A 66 37.27 5.56 -33.34
N LEU A 67 37.02 6.68 -32.66
CA LEU A 67 37.75 7.93 -32.85
C LEU A 67 38.13 8.60 -31.52
N VAL A 68 39.28 9.26 -31.60
CA VAL A 68 40.14 9.94 -30.61
C VAL A 68 39.38 11.00 -29.76
N PRO A 69 39.87 11.39 -28.55
CA PRO A 69 39.12 12.16 -27.51
C PRO A 69 38.70 13.62 -27.83
N ALA A 70 38.69 14.05 -29.09
CA ALA A 70 38.50 15.46 -29.47
C ALA A 70 37.06 15.84 -29.87
N GLN A 71 36.09 14.92 -29.80
CA GLN A 71 34.83 15.05 -30.56
C GLN A 71 33.59 15.48 -29.76
N CYS A 72 33.73 15.81 -28.46
CA CYS A 72 32.65 16.47 -27.72
C CYS A 72 32.69 18.01 -27.85
N ASP A 73 33.57 18.53 -28.71
CA ASP A 73 33.96 19.95 -28.82
C ASP A 73 33.17 20.74 -29.89
N HIS A 74 32.12 20.18 -30.49
CA HIS A 74 31.37 20.87 -31.54
C HIS A 74 30.54 22.07 -31.09
N THR A 75 30.64 22.48 -29.82
CA THR A 75 29.80 23.54 -29.26
C THR A 75 30.50 24.27 -28.14
N ASN A 76 30.91 25.50 -28.42
CA ASN A 76 31.31 26.49 -27.42
C ASN A 76 30.31 26.48 -26.25
N GLN A 77 30.79 26.23 -25.03
CA GLN A 77 29.94 26.18 -23.82
C GLN A 77 29.16 27.47 -23.58
N SER A 78 29.67 28.62 -24.07
CA SER A 78 29.01 29.93 -24.03
C SER A 78 27.69 30.01 -24.81
N ALA A 79 27.32 28.99 -25.58
CA ALA A 79 26.08 28.93 -26.34
C ALA A 79 24.91 28.20 -25.63
N TYR A 80 25.15 27.49 -24.53
CA TYR A 80 24.13 26.60 -23.93
C TYR A 80 23.38 27.19 -22.74
N TRP A 81 23.97 28.19 -22.11
CA TRP A 81 23.42 28.81 -20.94
C TRP A 81 23.84 30.27 -20.89
N LYS A 82 23.18 31.07 -21.71
CA LYS A 82 23.08 32.50 -21.38
C LYS A 82 21.94 32.63 -20.37
N PRO A 83 22.10 33.39 -19.27
CA PRO A 83 21.03 33.64 -18.31
C PRO A 83 19.72 34.17 -18.94
N GLU A 84 19.81 34.70 -20.17
CA GLU A 84 18.72 35.25 -20.96
C GLU A 84 18.04 34.24 -21.90
N GLU A 85 18.61 33.05 -22.11
CA GLU A 85 18.14 32.03 -23.06
C GLU A 85 17.55 30.81 -22.34
N ALA A 86 16.61 30.12 -22.99
CA ALA A 86 16.00 28.91 -22.41
C ALA A 86 17.03 27.78 -22.31
N PHE A 87 16.95 26.97 -21.24
CA PHE A 87 17.84 25.81 -21.06
C PHE A 87 17.72 24.81 -22.21
N ASP A 88 18.80 24.60 -22.95
CA ASP A 88 18.86 23.67 -24.08
C ASP A 88 19.04 22.22 -23.62
N ILE A 89 17.92 21.55 -23.31
CA ILE A 89 17.89 20.16 -22.86
C ILE A 89 18.57 19.21 -23.87
N PRO A 90 18.22 19.21 -25.18
CA PRO A 90 18.85 18.32 -26.16
C PRO A 90 20.38 18.38 -26.15
N SER A 91 20.95 19.57 -26.08
CA SER A 91 22.39 19.72 -26.10
C SER A 91 23.06 19.27 -24.80
N TRP A 92 22.43 19.55 -23.65
CA TRP A 92 22.90 19.01 -22.37
C TRP A 92 22.88 17.48 -22.34
N LEU A 93 21.81 16.86 -22.86
CA LEU A 93 21.71 15.41 -23.00
C LEU A 93 22.77 14.86 -23.97
N GLY A 94 22.96 15.52 -25.12
CA GLY A 94 23.99 15.16 -26.11
C GLY A 94 25.40 15.20 -25.52
N ARG A 95 25.70 16.21 -24.69
CA ARG A 95 26.96 16.30 -23.95
C ARG A 95 27.12 15.13 -22.97
N GLY A 96 26.11 14.86 -22.15
CA GLY A 96 26.13 13.74 -21.20
C GLY A 96 26.35 12.39 -21.90
N HIS A 97 25.77 12.20 -23.09
CA HIS A 97 26.01 11.01 -23.92
C HIS A 97 27.42 10.98 -24.50
N CYS A 98 27.90 12.08 -25.07
CA CYS A 98 29.25 12.17 -25.65
C CYS A 98 30.34 11.90 -24.59
N VAL A 99 30.17 12.45 -23.39
CA VAL A 99 31.11 12.23 -22.28
C VAL A 99 31.19 10.76 -21.91
N ARG A 100 30.06 10.03 -21.91
CA ARG A 100 30.07 8.59 -21.58
C ARG A 100 30.89 7.74 -22.53
N GLY A 101 31.05 8.20 -23.78
CA GLY A 101 31.66 7.41 -24.85
C GLY A 101 30.93 6.09 -25.06
N ASN A 102 31.45 5.23 -25.93
CA ASN A 102 30.86 3.93 -26.25
C ASN A 102 31.00 2.89 -25.11
N GLY A 103 30.87 3.30 -23.84
CA GLY A 103 30.92 2.42 -22.67
C GLY A 103 32.33 2.10 -22.16
N ASN A 104 33.38 2.73 -22.70
CA ASN A 104 34.74 2.58 -22.20
C ASN A 104 35.01 3.56 -21.04
N TYR A 105 35.33 3.03 -19.85
CA TYR A 105 35.58 3.83 -18.65
C TYR A 105 36.75 4.82 -18.81
N ALA A 106 37.85 4.40 -19.43
CA ALA A 106 39.03 5.25 -19.62
C ALA A 106 38.72 6.44 -20.55
N GLN A 107 37.98 6.18 -21.63
CA GLN A 107 37.51 7.22 -22.55
C GLN A 107 36.52 8.15 -21.85
N CYS A 108 35.58 7.60 -21.08
CA CYS A 108 34.60 8.37 -20.34
C CYS A 108 35.29 9.33 -19.35
N GLN A 109 36.26 8.83 -18.59
CA GLN A 109 36.99 9.64 -17.63
C GLN A 109 37.84 10.73 -18.30
N ALA A 110 38.47 10.43 -19.44
CA ALA A 110 39.22 11.42 -20.23
C ALA A 110 38.30 12.53 -20.76
N ASN A 111 37.16 12.15 -21.35
CA ASN A 111 36.16 13.09 -21.86
C ASN A 111 35.55 13.93 -20.73
N LEU A 112 35.27 13.32 -19.57
CA LEU A 112 34.74 14.02 -18.40
C LEU A 112 35.76 15.04 -17.86
N ARG A 113 37.03 14.66 -17.73
CA ARG A 113 38.11 15.58 -17.31
C ARG A 113 38.25 16.75 -18.27
N TYR A 114 38.21 16.49 -19.57
CA TYR A 114 38.24 17.54 -20.58
C TYR A 114 37.03 18.48 -20.47
N ALA A 115 35.82 17.90 -20.35
CA ALA A 115 34.58 18.67 -20.19
C ALA A 115 34.56 19.53 -18.91
N LEU A 116 35.16 19.06 -17.82
CA LEU A 116 35.30 19.80 -16.56
C LEU A 116 36.43 20.84 -16.61
N GLY A 117 37.51 20.57 -17.35
CA GLY A 117 38.63 21.51 -17.51
C GLY A 117 38.26 22.75 -18.33
N ASN A 118 37.31 22.61 -19.25
CA ASN A 118 36.79 23.70 -20.08
C ASN A 118 35.59 24.42 -19.45
N LEU A 119 35.26 24.16 -18.18
CA LEU A 119 34.08 24.71 -17.52
C LEU A 119 34.38 26.08 -16.90
N ASP A 120 33.56 27.08 -17.18
CA ASP A 120 33.66 28.38 -16.50
C ASP A 120 33.40 28.22 -14.99
N SER A 121 34.05 29.06 -14.17
CA SER A 121 33.94 29.01 -12.71
C SER A 121 32.50 29.15 -12.20
N ILE A 122 31.66 29.90 -12.92
CA ILE A 122 30.23 30.06 -12.64
C ILE A 122 29.50 28.72 -12.79
N HIS A 123 29.70 28.01 -13.90
CA HIS A 123 29.07 26.70 -14.12
C HIS A 123 29.61 25.61 -13.19
N SER A 124 30.89 25.67 -12.82
CA SER A 124 31.43 24.76 -11.80
C SER A 124 30.70 24.94 -10.47
N THR A 125 30.45 26.20 -10.08
CA THR A 125 29.72 26.53 -8.85
C THR A 125 28.26 26.08 -8.94
N GLU A 126 27.62 26.29 -10.09
CA GLU A 126 26.25 25.83 -10.35
C GLU A 126 26.12 24.31 -10.20
N TYR A 127 27.02 23.53 -10.82
CA TYR A 127 26.96 22.07 -10.76
C TYR A 127 27.22 21.54 -9.34
N SER A 128 28.14 22.16 -8.59
CA SER A 128 28.35 21.83 -7.18
C SER A 128 27.11 22.15 -6.33
N ALA A 129 26.44 23.28 -6.59
CA ALA A 129 25.20 23.62 -5.90
C ALA A 129 24.07 22.65 -6.24
N ALA A 130 23.93 22.27 -7.51
CA ALA A 130 22.94 21.30 -7.99
C ALA A 130 23.12 19.93 -7.32
N ALA A 131 24.38 19.46 -7.20
CA ALA A 131 24.69 18.23 -6.49
C ALA A 131 24.27 18.33 -5.01
N GLY A 132 24.55 19.45 -4.36
CA GLY A 132 24.12 19.75 -2.99
C GLY A 132 22.60 19.81 -2.81
N VAL A 133 21.83 20.17 -3.84
CA VAL A 133 20.36 20.10 -3.77
C VAL A 133 19.88 18.65 -3.89
N LEU A 134 20.48 17.84 -4.76
CA LEU A 134 20.11 16.41 -4.86
C LEU A 134 20.47 15.61 -3.59
N THR A 135 21.52 15.99 -2.86
CA THR A 135 21.81 15.36 -1.56
C THR A 135 20.70 15.59 -0.52
N LEU A 136 19.77 16.52 -0.76
CA LEU A 136 18.57 16.70 0.05
C LEU A 136 17.40 15.78 -0.35
N LEU A 137 17.45 15.07 -1.48
CA LEU A 137 16.39 14.12 -1.82
C LEU A 137 16.17 13.04 -0.75
N PRO A 138 17.22 12.43 -0.19
CA PRO A 138 17.08 11.55 0.96
C PRO A 138 16.41 12.23 2.18
N THR A 139 16.65 13.53 2.42
CA THR A 139 16.05 14.26 3.56
C THR A 139 14.60 14.68 3.29
N ILE A 140 14.24 14.95 2.03
CA ILE A 140 12.86 15.20 1.59
C ILE A 140 11.96 14.02 1.95
N GLY A 141 12.48 12.80 1.88
CA GLY A 141 11.82 11.60 2.40
C GLY A 141 11.37 11.77 3.86
N ALA A 142 12.27 12.22 4.74
CA ALA A 142 11.94 12.46 6.14
C ALA A 142 10.92 13.60 6.34
N VAL A 143 10.95 14.63 5.47
CA VAL A 143 10.04 15.79 5.53
C VAL A 143 8.59 15.40 5.22
N PHE A 144 8.34 14.40 4.37
CA PHE A 144 6.97 13.98 4.09
C PHE A 144 6.25 13.46 5.34
N GLY A 145 6.97 13.13 6.42
CA GLY A 145 6.38 13.00 7.75
C GLY A 145 5.83 11.62 8.08
N THR A 146 5.24 11.54 9.27
CA THR A 146 4.82 10.33 10.02
C THR A 146 3.94 9.37 9.23
N PRO A 147 3.86 8.10 9.69
CA PRO A 147 3.01 7.09 9.11
C PRO A 147 1.60 7.58 8.78
N THR A 148 1.15 7.29 7.56
CA THR A 148 -0.24 7.53 7.18
C THR A 148 -0.99 6.22 7.28
N SER A 149 -1.86 6.14 8.28
CA SER A 149 -2.90 5.11 8.42
C SER A 149 -3.65 4.86 7.10
N GLU A 150 -3.76 5.90 6.27
CA GLU A 150 -4.37 5.89 4.96
C GLU A 150 -3.58 5.07 3.93
N THR A 151 -2.25 5.11 3.93
CA THR A 151 -1.46 4.30 2.97
C THR A 151 -1.62 2.82 3.28
N TRP A 152 -1.62 2.45 4.57
CA TRP A 152 -1.91 1.08 4.98
C TRP A 152 -3.34 0.65 4.63
N ALA A 153 -4.33 1.50 4.89
CA ALA A 153 -5.71 1.23 4.53
C ALA A 153 -5.86 1.04 3.02
N LEU A 154 -5.22 1.91 2.23
CA LEU A 154 -5.18 1.80 0.77
C LEU A 154 -4.48 0.51 0.33
N LEU A 155 -3.33 0.16 0.90
CA LEU A 155 -2.61 -1.09 0.61
C LEU A 155 -3.45 -2.33 0.94
N THR A 156 -4.29 -2.25 1.96
CA THR A 156 -5.17 -3.35 2.38
C THR A 156 -6.38 -3.50 1.46
N LEU A 157 -7.00 -2.37 1.09
CA LEU A 157 -8.23 -2.28 0.29
C LEU A 157 -7.96 -2.39 -1.21
N VAL A 158 -6.95 -1.67 -1.72
CA VAL A 158 -6.53 -1.60 -3.13
C VAL A 158 -5.00 -1.73 -3.18
N PRO A 159 -4.46 -2.96 -3.08
CA PRO A 159 -3.03 -3.20 -2.92
C PRO A 159 -2.16 -2.50 -3.97
N PHE A 160 -2.57 -2.53 -5.24
CA PHE A 160 -1.86 -1.82 -6.31
C PHE A 160 -1.74 -0.31 -6.06
N GLY A 161 -2.82 0.34 -5.60
CA GLY A 161 -2.82 1.77 -5.27
C GLY A 161 -1.94 2.07 -4.07
N GLY A 162 -1.96 1.22 -3.04
CA GLY A 162 -1.10 1.35 -1.87
C GLY A 162 0.39 1.20 -2.22
N SER A 163 0.74 0.19 -3.03
CA SER A 163 2.12 0.01 -3.52
C SER A 163 2.57 1.20 -4.37
N LEU A 164 1.70 1.75 -5.21
CA LEU A 164 2.02 2.93 -6.02
C LEU A 164 2.21 4.19 -5.17
N ALA A 165 1.37 4.41 -4.15
CA ALA A 165 1.54 5.50 -3.20
C ALA A 165 2.85 5.38 -2.42
N MET A 166 3.24 4.15 -2.05
CA MET A 166 4.51 3.87 -1.38
C MET A 166 5.72 4.15 -2.30
N LEU A 167 5.66 3.71 -3.56
CA LEU A 167 6.68 4.01 -4.57
C LEU A 167 6.85 5.52 -4.78
N LEU A 168 5.73 6.24 -4.92
CA LEU A 168 5.71 7.69 -5.10
C LEU A 168 6.19 8.47 -3.89
N SER A 169 6.16 7.85 -2.71
CA SER A 169 6.65 8.44 -1.46
C SER A 169 8.14 8.21 -1.23
N PHE A 170 8.89 7.62 -2.18
CA PHE A 170 10.34 7.40 -2.05
C PHE A 170 10.73 6.59 -0.81
N GLY A 171 9.84 5.68 -0.38
CA GLY A 171 10.05 4.90 0.82
C GLY A 171 9.84 5.63 2.14
N SER A 172 9.41 6.90 2.13
CA SER A 172 9.10 7.67 3.35
C SER A 172 7.79 7.31 4.04
N THR A 173 6.97 6.45 3.45
CA THR A 173 5.75 5.97 4.11
C THR A 173 6.14 4.92 5.13
N ILE A 174 6.53 5.37 6.31
CA ILE A 174 6.67 4.53 7.49
C ILE A 174 5.27 4.01 7.80
N MET A 175 5.09 2.71 8.03
CA MET A 175 3.80 2.21 8.51
C MET A 175 3.63 2.53 10.00
N PRO A 176 2.41 2.56 10.53
CA PRO A 176 2.25 2.80 11.95
C PRO A 176 2.99 1.74 12.76
N ASP A 177 3.67 2.13 13.83
CA ASP A 177 4.39 1.16 14.67
C ASP A 177 3.47 0.52 15.72
N ARG A 178 2.37 1.20 16.07
CA ARG A 178 1.43 0.76 17.11
C ARG A 178 0.21 0.13 16.50
N LEU A 179 -0.22 -1.00 17.06
CA LEU A 179 -1.47 -1.67 16.68
C LEU A 179 -2.68 -0.72 16.73
N GLU A 180 -2.70 0.17 17.73
CA GLU A 180 -3.71 1.21 17.91
C GLU A 180 -3.87 2.10 16.69
N ASP A 181 -2.80 2.42 15.97
CA ASP A 181 -2.86 3.29 14.80
C ASP A 181 -3.48 2.58 13.59
N TYR A 182 -3.26 1.26 13.47
CA TYR A 182 -3.94 0.41 12.49
C TYR A 182 -5.42 0.27 12.82
N GLU A 183 -5.74 0.10 14.10
CA GLU A 183 -7.12 0.08 14.58
C GLU A 183 -7.77 1.45 14.37
N ASN A 184 -7.07 2.56 14.62
CA ASN A 184 -7.56 3.92 14.44
C ASN A 184 -7.89 4.24 12.99
N ALA A 185 -7.09 3.74 12.04
CA ALA A 185 -7.36 3.80 10.60
C ALA A 185 -8.76 3.25 10.25
N PHE A 186 -9.22 2.27 11.04
CA PHE A 186 -10.48 1.58 10.89
C PHE A 186 -11.37 1.66 12.14
N SER A 187 -11.20 2.65 13.01
CA SER A 187 -11.74 2.62 14.40
C SER A 187 -13.26 2.62 14.48
N ARG A 188 -13.96 3.12 13.45
CA ARG A 188 -15.43 2.97 13.35
C ARG A 188 -15.84 1.52 13.01
N HIS A 189 -14.89 0.70 12.58
CA HIS A 189 -15.10 -0.52 11.83
C HIS A 189 -14.41 -1.76 12.39
N SER A 190 -13.37 -1.60 13.21
CA SER A 190 -12.65 -2.69 13.84
C SER A 190 -13.47 -3.34 14.97
N ILE A 191 -13.34 -4.65 15.10
CA ILE A 191 -13.85 -5.43 16.24
C ILE A 191 -12.63 -6.12 16.83
N ARG A 192 -12.32 -5.83 18.10
CA ARG A 192 -11.23 -6.47 18.81
C ARG A 192 -11.77 -7.61 19.65
N ILE A 193 -11.22 -8.81 19.44
CA ILE A 193 -11.45 -9.96 20.31
C ILE A 193 -10.24 -10.05 21.23
N GLN A 194 -10.42 -9.75 22.51
CA GLN A 194 -9.32 -9.79 23.49
C GLN A 194 -9.02 -11.24 23.92
N LYS A 195 -7.74 -11.54 24.16
CA LYS A 195 -7.29 -12.77 24.83
C LYS A 195 -7.80 -12.77 26.27
N THR A 196 -8.26 -13.92 26.73
CA THR A 196 -8.38 -14.24 28.15
C THR A 196 -6.95 -14.47 28.64
N ASP A 197 -6.43 -13.66 29.58
CA ASP A 197 -5.04 -13.78 30.09
C ASP A 197 -4.83 -15.03 30.98
N HIS A 198 -5.38 -16.17 30.60
CA HIS A 198 -5.47 -17.36 31.46
C HIS A 198 -4.42 -18.44 31.22
N ASP A 199 -3.66 -18.39 30.13
CA ASP A 199 -2.72 -19.46 29.78
C ASP A 199 -1.29 -19.26 30.34
N ASP A 200 -1.02 -18.16 31.05
CA ASP A 200 0.31 -17.82 31.58
C ASP A 200 0.34 -17.65 33.11
N VAL A 201 -0.66 -18.18 33.84
CA VAL A 201 -0.62 -18.19 35.32
C VAL A 201 0.22 -19.39 35.75
N ASP A 202 1.42 -19.13 36.27
CA ASP A 202 2.29 -20.13 36.90
C ASP A 202 1.49 -20.97 37.91
N ASP A 203 1.59 -22.30 37.79
CA ASP A 203 0.86 -23.29 38.60
C ASP A 203 1.15 -23.20 40.13
N ASP A 204 2.06 -22.31 40.55
CA ASP A 204 2.53 -22.17 41.93
C ASP A 204 1.77 -21.11 42.76
N GLU A 205 0.83 -20.33 42.18
CA GLU A 205 0.04 -19.30 42.91
C GLU A 205 -1.49 -19.57 42.92
N LEU A 206 -1.90 -20.84 42.80
CA LEU A 206 -3.29 -21.27 42.57
C LEU A 206 -4.09 -21.75 43.81
N VAL A 207 -3.85 -21.21 45.01
CA VAL A 207 -4.58 -21.68 46.21
C VAL A 207 -5.56 -20.66 46.82
N GLU A 208 -5.48 -19.37 46.47
CA GLU A 208 -6.48 -18.39 46.95
C GLU A 208 -7.30 -17.81 45.79
N ASP A 209 -8.51 -18.37 45.64
CA ASP A 209 -9.70 -17.81 44.96
C ASP A 209 -10.05 -18.36 43.56
N ALA A 210 -10.24 -19.68 43.47
CA ALA A 210 -10.85 -20.36 42.32
C ALA A 210 -12.22 -19.76 41.90
N VAL A 211 -12.95 -19.11 42.82
CA VAL A 211 -14.23 -18.45 42.54
C VAL A 211 -14.03 -17.15 41.76
N SER A 212 -12.96 -16.39 42.08
CA SER A 212 -12.56 -15.20 41.30
C SER A 212 -12.08 -15.59 39.90
N TYR A 213 -11.35 -16.70 39.79
CA TYR A 213 -10.91 -17.29 38.51
C TYR A 213 -12.09 -17.68 37.62
N GLU A 214 -13.04 -18.47 38.13
CA GLU A 214 -14.24 -18.88 37.38
C GLU A 214 -15.09 -17.69 36.93
N ARG A 215 -15.22 -16.66 37.77
CA ARG A 215 -15.94 -15.43 37.42
C ARG A 215 -15.26 -14.68 36.27
N LYS A 216 -13.94 -14.51 36.32
CA LYS A 216 -13.18 -13.81 35.26
C LYS A 216 -13.25 -14.57 33.93
N LEU A 217 -13.13 -15.90 33.96
CA LEU A 217 -13.28 -16.74 32.77
C LEU A 217 -14.68 -16.63 32.15
N ALA A 218 -15.73 -16.61 32.99
CA ALA A 218 -17.09 -16.43 32.52
C ALA A 218 -17.31 -15.06 31.86
N GLU A 219 -16.77 -13.98 32.46
CA GLU A 219 -16.83 -12.62 31.91
C GLU A 219 -16.10 -12.52 30.55
N ASP A 220 -14.92 -13.12 30.44
CA ASP A 220 -14.14 -13.11 29.21
C ASP A 220 -14.80 -13.95 28.09
N MET A 221 -15.39 -15.10 28.43
CA MET A 221 -16.20 -15.88 27.49
C MET A 221 -17.45 -15.13 27.02
N GLU A 222 -18.12 -14.40 27.92
CA GLU A 222 -19.27 -13.56 27.56
C GLU A 222 -18.85 -12.44 26.60
N LYS A 223 -17.75 -11.75 26.90
CA LYS A 223 -17.20 -10.68 26.05
C LYS A 223 -16.80 -11.18 24.67
N LYS A 224 -16.20 -12.38 24.60
CA LYS A 224 -15.84 -13.06 23.36
C LYS A 224 -17.08 -13.39 22.53
N ASN A 225 -18.08 -14.03 23.14
CA ASN A 225 -19.35 -14.35 22.48
C ASN A 225 -20.07 -13.09 21.98
N LEU A 226 -20.08 -12.02 22.78
CA LEU A 226 -20.63 -10.73 22.39
C LEU A 226 -19.90 -10.13 21.18
N SER A 227 -18.57 -10.23 21.12
CA SER A 227 -17.76 -9.76 19.99
C SER A 227 -18.06 -10.53 18.70
N LEU A 228 -18.23 -11.86 18.79
CA LEU A 228 -18.64 -12.71 17.67
C LEU A 228 -20.07 -12.38 17.20
N GLN A 229 -21.00 -12.15 18.14
CA GLN A 229 -22.36 -11.71 17.81
C GLN A 229 -22.37 -10.34 17.13
N LEU A 230 -21.52 -9.41 17.58
CA LEU A 230 -21.36 -8.10 16.94
C LEU A 230 -20.82 -8.22 15.52
N LEU A 231 -19.84 -9.10 15.29
CA LEU A 231 -19.33 -9.42 13.95
C LEU A 231 -20.48 -9.90 13.05
N SER A 232 -21.22 -10.90 13.51
CA SER A 232 -22.37 -11.47 12.81
C SER A 232 -23.45 -10.45 12.50
N LYS A 233 -23.79 -9.61 13.49
CA LYS A 233 -24.75 -8.51 13.33
C LYS A 233 -24.26 -7.48 12.33
N LYS A 234 -22.97 -7.13 12.34
CA LYS A 234 -22.38 -6.15 11.43
C LYS A 234 -22.39 -6.66 9.99
N ILE A 235 -21.96 -7.91 9.76
CA ILE A 235 -22.02 -8.55 8.44
C ILE A 235 -23.46 -8.58 7.93
N ARG A 236 -24.42 -9.03 8.76
CA ARG A 236 -25.86 -9.05 8.42
C ARG A 236 -26.39 -7.67 8.03
N THR A 237 -26.12 -6.68 8.88
CA THR A 237 -26.58 -5.30 8.67
C THR A 237 -26.05 -4.74 7.36
N ARG A 238 -24.76 -4.96 7.08
CA ARG A 238 -24.09 -4.52 5.86
C ARG A 238 -24.62 -5.22 4.61
N LEU A 239 -24.82 -6.53 4.66
CA LEU A 239 -25.39 -7.31 3.55
C LEU A 239 -26.81 -6.87 3.22
N ASN A 240 -27.61 -6.59 4.25
CA ASN A 240 -29.01 -6.15 4.11
C ASN A 240 -29.17 -4.66 3.75
N GLN A 241 -28.09 -3.86 3.83
CA GLN A 241 -28.13 -2.43 3.52
C GLN A 241 -28.24 -2.21 1.99
N ARG A 242 -29.47 -2.35 1.46
CA ARG A 242 -29.83 -2.28 0.03
C ARG A 242 -29.47 -0.95 -0.64
N LYS A 243 -29.36 0.14 0.13
CA LYS A 243 -29.11 1.50 -0.37
C LYS A 243 -27.64 1.86 -0.18
N HIS A 244 -26.74 1.14 -0.83
CA HIS A 244 -25.34 1.56 -0.89
C HIS A 244 -25.24 2.81 -1.77
N GLN A 245 -24.65 3.88 -1.23
CA GLN A 245 -24.01 4.88 -2.07
C GLN A 245 -22.93 4.13 -2.84
N GLY A 246 -23.16 3.90 -4.14
CA GLY A 246 -22.22 3.18 -4.97
C GLY A 246 -20.86 3.86 -4.88
N LEU A 247 -19.82 3.10 -4.54
CA LEU A 247 -18.44 3.58 -4.59
C LEU A 247 -18.23 4.28 -5.92
N SER A 248 -17.81 5.56 -5.90
CA SER A 248 -17.50 6.29 -7.12
C SER A 248 -16.29 5.66 -7.79
N ARG A 249 -16.55 4.64 -8.63
CA ARG A 249 -15.50 3.94 -9.41
C ARG A 249 -14.71 4.93 -10.25
N ILE A 250 -15.36 6.01 -10.70
CA ILE A 250 -14.74 7.09 -11.47
C ILE A 250 -13.67 7.79 -10.64
N LEU A 251 -13.97 8.20 -9.40
CA LEU A 251 -12.99 8.86 -8.52
C LEU A 251 -11.78 7.96 -8.27
N LEU A 252 -12.04 6.68 -8.03
CA LEU A 252 -11.00 5.70 -7.70
C LEU A 252 -10.09 5.41 -8.91
N VAL A 253 -10.66 5.21 -10.09
CA VAL A 253 -9.91 5.05 -11.34
C VAL A 253 -9.14 6.33 -11.67
N LEU A 254 -9.76 7.51 -11.52
CA LEU A 254 -9.11 8.79 -11.76
C LEU A 254 -7.91 8.99 -10.82
N GLY A 255 -8.07 8.67 -9.53
CA GLY A 255 -6.99 8.74 -8.55
C GLY A 255 -5.83 7.79 -8.88
N LEU A 256 -6.12 6.54 -9.27
CA LEU A 256 -5.10 5.59 -9.69
C LEU A 256 -4.38 6.04 -10.97
N VAL A 257 -5.11 6.55 -11.97
CA VAL A 257 -4.52 7.10 -13.20
C VAL A 257 -3.62 8.30 -12.89
N ALA A 258 -4.06 9.19 -11.99
CA ALA A 258 -3.26 10.33 -11.56
C ALA A 258 -1.96 9.89 -10.85
N MET A 259 -2.03 8.90 -9.95
CA MET A 259 -0.82 8.33 -9.34
C MET A 259 0.11 7.69 -10.37
N ILE A 260 -0.42 6.95 -11.36
CA ILE A 260 0.39 6.35 -12.43
C ILE A 260 1.09 7.44 -13.25
N ALA A 261 0.37 8.51 -13.60
CA ALA A 261 0.93 9.64 -14.33
C ALA A 261 2.05 10.34 -13.53
N LEU A 262 1.84 10.56 -12.22
CA LEU A 262 2.88 11.09 -11.33
C LEU A 262 4.10 10.17 -11.27
N PHE A 263 3.88 8.86 -11.20
CA PHE A 263 4.97 7.88 -11.14
C PHE A 263 5.80 7.91 -12.42
N PHE A 264 5.17 7.84 -13.59
CA PHE A 264 5.89 7.95 -14.86
C PHE A 264 6.56 9.31 -15.03
N GLY A 265 5.93 10.41 -14.59
CA GLY A 265 6.53 11.74 -14.60
C GLY A 265 7.84 11.78 -13.81
N VAL A 266 7.85 11.18 -12.61
CA VAL A 266 9.05 11.05 -11.78
C VAL A 266 10.11 10.19 -12.47
N GLN A 267 9.77 9.00 -12.99
CA GLN A 267 10.72 8.13 -13.67
C GLN A 267 11.35 8.81 -14.91
N VAL A 268 10.54 9.49 -15.73
CA VAL A 268 11.04 10.26 -16.88
C VAL A 268 11.97 11.39 -16.44
N SER A 269 11.64 12.07 -15.34
CA SER A 269 12.48 13.15 -14.83
C SER A 269 13.84 12.64 -14.33
N MET A 270 13.87 11.48 -13.66
CA MET A 270 15.11 10.80 -13.27
C MET A 270 15.92 10.39 -14.48
N ALA A 271 15.27 9.84 -15.51
CA ALA A 271 15.90 9.45 -16.76
C ALA A 271 16.64 10.63 -17.40
N ILE A 272 15.96 11.76 -17.54
CA ILE A 272 16.53 12.98 -18.11
C ILE A 272 17.77 13.40 -17.32
N VAL A 273 17.71 13.34 -15.98
CA VAL A 273 18.87 13.63 -15.13
C VAL A 273 20.00 12.64 -15.31
N GLU A 274 19.71 11.35 -15.38
CA GLU A 274 20.72 10.34 -15.66
C GLU A 274 21.40 10.56 -16.99
N TYR A 275 20.65 10.81 -18.07
CA TYR A 275 21.24 10.97 -19.40
C TYR A 275 22.11 12.23 -19.50
N GLY A 276 21.72 13.34 -18.89
CA GLY A 276 22.47 14.60 -19.01
C GLY A 276 23.65 14.73 -18.02
N SER A 277 23.52 14.18 -16.82
CA SER A 277 24.62 14.20 -15.83
C SER A 277 25.54 13.00 -15.97
N VAL A 278 26.70 13.00 -15.30
CA VAL A 278 27.66 11.87 -15.32
C VAL A 278 28.11 11.55 -13.91
N TYR A 279 27.96 10.29 -13.49
CA TYR A 279 28.45 9.83 -12.19
C TYR A 279 29.95 9.54 -12.27
N SER A 280 30.78 10.40 -11.67
CA SER A 280 32.24 10.38 -11.85
C SER A 280 32.91 9.04 -11.53
N ASN A 281 32.47 8.35 -10.48
CA ASN A 281 33.04 7.06 -10.05
C ASN A 281 32.65 5.89 -10.96
N TYR A 282 31.46 5.94 -11.58
CA TYR A 282 30.98 4.92 -12.52
C TYR A 282 30.51 5.61 -13.79
N CYS A 283 31.48 6.22 -14.47
CA CYS A 283 31.28 7.15 -15.58
C CYS A 283 30.40 6.56 -16.70
N THR A 284 30.48 5.25 -16.95
CA THR A 284 29.73 4.55 -17.99
C THR A 284 28.30 4.17 -17.59
N MET A 285 27.95 4.29 -16.30
CA MET A 285 26.64 3.91 -15.79
C MET A 285 25.58 4.98 -16.12
N ASN A 286 24.50 4.56 -16.79
CA ASN A 286 23.38 5.42 -17.19
C ASN A 286 22.09 5.17 -16.39
N VAL A 287 22.12 4.28 -15.39
CA VAL A 287 20.96 3.90 -14.57
C VAL A 287 21.21 4.11 -13.06
N TRP A 288 22.12 5.02 -12.72
CA TRP A 288 22.58 5.22 -11.34
C TRP A 288 21.50 5.79 -10.42
N PHE A 289 20.62 6.66 -10.93
CA PHE A 289 19.56 7.32 -10.16
C PHE A 289 18.38 6.36 -9.94
N HIS A 290 17.99 5.62 -10.97
CA HIS A 290 17.01 4.55 -10.89
C HIS A 290 17.50 3.40 -10.00
N ALA A 291 18.78 3.02 -10.09
CA ALA A 291 19.34 2.01 -9.19
C ALA A 291 19.25 2.44 -7.72
N TRP A 292 19.61 3.68 -7.41
CA TRP A 292 19.40 4.26 -6.09
C TRP A 292 17.92 4.25 -5.68
N TYR A 293 17.02 4.68 -6.57
CA TYR A 293 15.57 4.71 -6.33
C TYR A 293 14.98 3.31 -6.06
N ILE A 294 15.43 2.28 -6.78
CA ILE A 294 15.01 0.89 -6.58
C ILE A 294 15.51 0.40 -5.22
N ILE A 295 16.76 0.71 -4.86
CA ILE A 295 17.34 0.31 -3.57
C ILE A 295 16.56 0.95 -2.40
N ILE A 296 16.31 2.27 -2.43
CA ILE A 296 15.57 2.94 -1.35
C ILE A 296 14.12 2.42 -1.25
N THR A 297 13.48 2.17 -2.38
CA THR A 297 12.15 1.56 -2.43
C THR A 297 12.15 0.17 -1.82
N PHE A 298 13.12 -0.67 -2.19
CA PHE A 298 13.21 -2.04 -1.72
C PHE A 298 13.41 -2.09 -0.20
N ILE A 299 14.31 -1.25 0.34
CA ILE A 299 14.50 -1.15 1.78
C ILE A 299 13.23 -0.69 2.47
N ALA A 300 12.53 0.30 1.92
CA ALA A 300 11.27 0.75 2.50
C ALA A 300 10.18 -0.34 2.47
N VAL A 301 10.13 -1.17 1.41
CA VAL A 301 9.22 -2.32 1.35
C VAL A 301 9.55 -3.34 2.44
N ILE A 302 10.83 -3.64 2.66
CA ILE A 302 11.27 -4.51 3.75
C ILE A 302 10.92 -3.90 5.10
N ASP A 303 11.21 -2.62 5.29
CA ASP A 303 10.93 -1.88 6.52
C ASP A 303 9.44 -1.94 6.85
N ASN A 304 8.59 -1.59 5.89
CA ASN A 304 7.14 -1.72 6.00
C ASN A 304 6.70 -3.16 6.33
N TRP A 305 7.22 -4.16 5.62
CA TRP A 305 6.87 -5.56 5.86
C TRP A 305 7.27 -6.03 7.27
N SER A 306 8.40 -5.54 7.79
CA SER A 306 8.91 -5.88 9.13
C SER A 306 8.13 -5.21 10.27
N HIS A 307 7.46 -4.08 10.00
CA HIS A 307 6.64 -3.34 10.97
C HIS A 307 5.15 -3.72 10.93
N LEU A 308 4.74 -4.68 10.09
CA LEU A 308 3.37 -5.17 10.12
C LEU A 308 3.08 -5.85 11.47
N PRO A 309 2.06 -5.41 12.23
CA PRO A 309 1.78 -5.93 13.57
C PRO A 309 1.03 -7.27 13.53
N PHE A 310 0.85 -7.86 12.34
CA PHE A 310 0.06 -9.05 12.13
C PHE A 310 0.93 -10.22 11.68
N GLU A 311 0.82 -11.36 12.34
CA GLU A 311 1.50 -12.58 11.89
C GLU A 311 0.82 -13.15 10.66
N LYS A 312 -0.50 -13.31 10.79
CA LYS A 312 -1.38 -13.99 9.85
C LYS A 312 -2.59 -13.11 9.63
N HIS A 313 -3.06 -13.10 8.39
CA HIS A 313 -4.31 -12.45 8.04
C HIS A 313 -5.04 -13.24 6.96
N TRP A 314 -6.37 -13.28 7.07
CA TRP A 314 -7.25 -13.89 6.08
C TRP A 314 -8.23 -12.85 5.56
N LYS A 315 -8.36 -12.77 4.24
CA LYS A 315 -9.28 -11.85 3.56
C LYS A 315 -10.45 -12.66 2.99
N PHE A 316 -11.65 -12.35 3.45
CA PHE A 316 -12.92 -12.91 3.00
C PHE A 316 -13.69 -11.85 2.23
N TYR A 317 -13.98 -12.12 0.96
CA TYR A 317 -14.83 -11.26 0.14
C TYR A 317 -16.24 -11.82 0.15
N ILE A 318 -17.10 -11.23 0.96
CA ILE A 318 -18.50 -11.62 1.11
C ILE A 318 -19.31 -10.82 0.10
N SER A 319 -20.21 -11.45 -0.65
CA SER A 319 -21.11 -10.74 -1.56
C SER A 319 -22.50 -11.33 -1.58
N SER A 320 -23.51 -10.47 -1.65
CA SER A 320 -24.91 -10.89 -1.73
C SER A 320 -25.16 -11.62 -3.05
N ILE A 321 -25.91 -12.73 -2.99
CA ILE A 321 -26.33 -13.46 -4.19
C ILE A 321 -27.72 -12.97 -4.59
N PRO A 322 -27.91 -12.45 -5.81
CA PRO A 322 -29.20 -11.90 -6.25
C PRO A 322 -30.13 -12.97 -6.84
N TYR A 323 -29.81 -14.26 -6.69
CA TYR A 323 -30.55 -15.38 -7.27
C TYR A 323 -30.83 -16.39 -6.17
N ASP A 324 -31.85 -17.20 -6.38
CA ASP A 324 -32.08 -18.39 -5.57
C ASP A 324 -31.12 -19.49 -6.04
N VAL A 325 -30.36 -20.02 -5.09
CA VAL A 325 -29.26 -20.95 -5.37
C VAL A 325 -29.48 -22.22 -4.57
N GLU A 326 -29.65 -23.32 -5.28
CA GLU A 326 -29.67 -24.65 -4.68
C GLU A 326 -28.29 -25.29 -4.86
N VAL A 327 -27.64 -25.61 -3.74
CA VAL A 327 -26.31 -26.23 -3.74
C VAL A 327 -26.45 -27.73 -3.47
N THR A 328 -26.12 -28.54 -4.46
CA THR A 328 -26.25 -30.01 -4.41
C THR A 328 -24.88 -30.68 -4.42
N GLY A 329 -24.72 -31.71 -3.59
CA GLY A 329 -23.44 -32.41 -3.41
C GLY A 329 -22.37 -31.56 -2.73
N GLY A 330 -21.10 -31.90 -3.00
CA GLY A 330 -19.92 -31.29 -2.37
C GLY A 330 -19.76 -31.62 -0.89
N GLU A 331 -18.62 -31.26 -0.35
CA GLU A 331 -18.26 -31.46 1.05
C GLU A 331 -18.43 -30.12 1.77
N ALA A 332 -19.21 -30.10 2.85
CA ALA A 332 -19.42 -28.91 3.64
C ALA A 332 -18.15 -28.64 4.45
N ILE A 333 -17.65 -27.40 4.40
CA ILE A 333 -16.47 -27.01 5.18
C ILE A 333 -16.71 -27.16 6.70
N ASP A 334 -17.98 -27.10 7.11
CA ASP A 334 -18.42 -27.24 8.48
C ASP A 334 -18.57 -28.70 8.94
N ALA A 335 -18.59 -29.68 8.05
CA ALA A 335 -18.56 -31.09 8.47
C ALA A 335 -17.25 -31.39 9.22
N ASP A 336 -16.15 -30.75 8.80
CA ASP A 336 -14.87 -30.77 9.51
C ASP A 336 -14.90 -29.95 10.81
N PHE A 337 -15.77 -28.91 10.90
CA PHE A 337 -15.94 -28.11 12.13
C PHE A 337 -16.86 -28.79 13.15
N GLY A 338 -17.75 -29.70 12.74
CA GLY A 338 -18.69 -30.39 13.61
C GLY A 338 -18.08 -31.58 14.36
N GLN A 339 -17.06 -32.24 13.78
CA GLN A 339 -16.33 -33.33 14.45
C GLN A 339 -15.60 -32.89 15.74
N SER A 340 -15.31 -31.59 15.88
CA SER A 340 -14.66 -31.03 17.08
C SER A 340 -15.54 -31.05 18.34
N GLN A 341 -16.84 -31.37 18.24
CA GLN A 341 -17.67 -31.58 19.43
C GLN A 341 -17.61 -33.03 19.96
N THR A 342 -17.13 -33.97 19.14
CA THR A 342 -17.15 -35.41 19.50
C THR A 342 -15.75 -35.94 19.86
N GLU A 343 -14.70 -35.38 19.26
CA GLU A 343 -13.30 -35.58 19.68
C GLU A 343 -12.81 -34.32 20.41
N GLN A 344 -12.09 -34.48 21.53
CA GLN A 344 -11.56 -33.40 22.39
C GLN A 344 -10.53 -32.46 21.70
N LEU A 345 -10.53 -32.36 20.37
CA LEU A 345 -9.71 -31.38 19.66
C LEU A 345 -10.39 -30.01 19.65
N PRO A 346 -9.67 -28.92 19.98
CA PRO A 346 -10.20 -27.57 19.90
C PRO A 346 -10.73 -27.25 18.49
N ALA A 347 -11.95 -26.71 18.39
CA ALA A 347 -12.57 -26.33 17.11
C ALA A 347 -11.68 -25.41 16.24
N ALA A 348 -10.81 -24.65 16.89
CA ALA A 348 -9.78 -23.83 16.27
C ALA A 348 -8.85 -24.61 15.33
N ASP A 349 -8.30 -25.75 15.78
CA ASP A 349 -7.28 -26.50 15.02
C ASP A 349 -7.86 -27.09 13.73
N MET A 350 -9.12 -27.53 13.79
CA MET A 350 -9.85 -28.05 12.64
C MET A 350 -10.09 -26.96 11.57
N VAL A 351 -10.44 -25.74 11.98
CA VAL A 351 -10.59 -24.61 11.04
C VAL A 351 -9.26 -24.27 10.39
N GLY A 352 -8.16 -24.29 11.15
CA GLY A 352 -6.82 -24.09 10.62
C GLY A 352 -6.44 -25.12 9.54
N LEU A 353 -6.75 -26.40 9.78
CA LEU A 353 -6.54 -27.48 8.82
C LEU A 353 -7.45 -27.33 7.58
N ALA A 354 -8.74 -27.05 7.77
CA ALA A 354 -9.69 -26.81 6.68
C ALA A 354 -9.26 -25.63 5.79
N LEU A 355 -8.76 -24.54 6.39
CA LEU A 355 -8.23 -23.37 5.67
C LEU A 355 -6.98 -23.68 4.84
N LYS A 356 -6.16 -24.65 5.28
CA LYS A 356 -5.03 -25.17 4.48
C LYS A 356 -5.53 -26.09 3.36
N GLN A 357 -6.61 -26.84 3.61
CA GLN A 357 -7.22 -27.81 2.71
C GLN A 357 -8.31 -27.22 1.77
N LEU A 358 -8.59 -25.91 1.78
CA LEU A 358 -9.59 -25.27 0.89
C LEU A 358 -9.45 -25.64 -0.60
N SER A 359 -8.24 -25.96 -1.05
CA SER A 359 -7.97 -26.36 -2.42
C SER A 359 -8.34 -27.81 -2.75
N THR A 360 -8.41 -28.69 -1.75
CA THR A 360 -8.69 -30.13 -1.89
C THR A 360 -10.16 -30.50 -1.66
N VAL A 361 -10.94 -29.67 -0.95
CA VAL A 361 -12.40 -29.87 -0.70
C VAL A 361 -13.16 -30.12 -2.00
N LYS A 362 -14.00 -31.15 -2.10
CA LYS A 362 -14.74 -31.44 -3.35
C LYS A 362 -15.75 -30.33 -3.69
N PRO A 363 -15.80 -29.86 -4.95
CA PRO A 363 -16.75 -28.83 -5.33
C PRO A 363 -18.19 -29.37 -5.36
N ALA A 364 -19.15 -28.56 -4.94
CA ALA A 364 -20.58 -28.78 -5.06
C ALA A 364 -21.10 -28.28 -6.42
N ALA A 365 -22.18 -28.89 -6.90
CA ALA A 365 -22.90 -28.43 -8.07
C ALA A 365 -23.94 -27.38 -7.66
N ILE A 366 -24.02 -26.28 -8.43
CA ILE A 366 -25.02 -25.24 -8.23
C ILE A 366 -26.14 -25.39 -9.26
N ARG A 367 -27.39 -25.30 -8.80
CA ARG A 367 -28.55 -24.99 -9.63
C ARG A 367 -29.02 -23.58 -9.32
N LEU A 368 -29.05 -22.73 -10.34
CA LEU A 368 -29.54 -21.36 -10.24
C LEU A 368 -31.00 -21.33 -10.69
N THR A 369 -31.92 -21.05 -9.79
CA THR A 369 -33.30 -20.74 -10.14
C THR A 369 -33.37 -19.24 -10.41
N VAL A 370 -33.60 -18.87 -11.67
CA VAL A 370 -33.71 -17.47 -12.06
C VAL A 370 -35.08 -16.97 -11.61
N SER A 371 -35.16 -16.38 -10.42
CA SER A 371 -36.31 -15.54 -10.07
C SER A 371 -36.33 -14.35 -11.03
N SER A 372 -37.50 -14.06 -11.62
CA SER A 372 -37.74 -13.05 -12.68
C SER A 372 -37.54 -11.60 -12.24
N LEU A 373 -36.93 -11.37 -11.07
CA LEU A 373 -36.72 -10.05 -10.49
C LEU A 373 -35.51 -9.37 -11.14
N PRO A 374 -35.58 -8.04 -11.35
CA PRO A 374 -34.46 -7.27 -11.89
C PRO A 374 -33.22 -7.48 -11.03
N THR A 375 -32.08 -7.76 -11.67
CA THR A 375 -30.80 -8.06 -11.00
C THR A 375 -30.47 -6.96 -9.99
N GLN A 376 -30.65 -7.25 -8.70
CA GLN A 376 -30.32 -6.33 -7.63
C GLN A 376 -28.81 -6.02 -7.67
N HIS A 377 -28.47 -4.77 -7.30
CA HIS A 377 -27.09 -4.36 -7.18
C HIS A 377 -26.40 -5.21 -6.10
N ARG A 378 -25.31 -5.89 -6.46
CA ARG A 378 -24.58 -6.76 -5.53
C ARG A 378 -23.89 -5.90 -4.48
N SER A 379 -24.16 -6.16 -3.20
CA SER A 379 -23.36 -5.64 -2.10
C SER A 379 -22.15 -6.56 -1.92
N SER A 380 -20.98 -5.98 -1.67
CA SER A 380 -19.76 -6.74 -1.37
C SER A 380 -19.03 -6.12 -0.20
N ILE A 381 -18.63 -6.95 0.75
CA ILE A 381 -17.93 -6.56 1.96
C ILE A 381 -16.65 -7.39 2.07
N LEU A 382 -15.56 -6.75 2.42
CA LEU A 382 -14.30 -7.37 2.78
C LEU A 382 -14.28 -7.58 4.30
N VAL A 383 -14.24 -8.83 4.74
CA VAL A 383 -13.95 -9.15 6.14
C VAL A 383 -12.50 -9.58 6.22
N MET A 384 -11.70 -8.88 7.01
CA MET A 384 -10.31 -9.23 7.26
C MET A 384 -10.18 -9.71 8.70
N VAL A 385 -9.67 -10.92 8.89
CA VAL A 385 -9.35 -11.46 10.22
C VAL A 385 -7.84 -11.49 10.34
N SER A 386 -7.28 -10.77 11.32
CA SER A 386 -5.84 -10.67 11.54
C SER A 386 -5.48 -11.09 12.96
N VAL A 387 -4.40 -11.87 13.09
CA VAL A 387 -3.81 -12.23 14.39
C VAL A 387 -2.72 -11.21 14.69
N ALA A 388 -2.90 -10.45 15.77
CA ALA A 388 -1.91 -9.51 16.28
C ALA A 388 -0.69 -10.28 16.80
N HIS A 389 0.49 -9.71 16.59
CA HIS A 389 1.69 -10.21 17.21
C HIS A 389 1.68 -9.97 18.71
N ASP A 390 2.07 -11.00 19.46
CA ASP A 390 2.54 -10.80 20.82
C ASP A 390 3.92 -10.13 20.75
N LEU A 391 3.99 -8.89 21.23
CA LEU A 391 5.21 -8.08 21.24
C LEU A 391 6.35 -8.75 22.02
N GLN A 392 6.02 -9.63 22.98
CA GLN A 392 7.00 -10.33 23.79
C GLN A 392 7.63 -11.52 23.05
N ASN A 393 6.90 -12.12 22.12
CA ASN A 393 7.27 -13.36 21.43
C ASN A 393 7.58 -13.15 19.93
N LEU A 394 8.14 -12.00 19.54
CA LEU A 394 8.55 -11.81 18.15
C LEU A 394 9.65 -12.82 17.76
N PRO A 395 9.51 -13.52 16.63
CA PRO A 395 10.55 -14.43 16.17
C PRO A 395 11.83 -13.63 15.88
N ARG A 396 12.97 -14.11 16.39
CA ARG A 396 14.28 -13.42 16.33
C ARG A 396 14.65 -12.90 14.94
N TRP A 397 14.24 -13.60 13.87
CA TRP A 397 14.50 -13.17 12.50
C TRP A 397 13.76 -11.88 12.11
N ARG A 398 12.54 -11.64 12.63
CA ARG A 398 11.79 -10.39 12.37
C ARG A 398 12.43 -9.23 13.10
N SER A 399 12.80 -9.41 14.37
CA SER A 399 13.54 -8.39 15.13
C SER A 399 14.87 -8.07 14.44
N GLY A 400 15.58 -9.09 13.96
CA GLY A 400 16.77 -8.91 13.12
C GLY A 400 16.47 -8.15 11.83
N LEU A 401 15.37 -8.47 11.14
CA LEU A 401 14.96 -7.77 9.93
C LEU A 401 14.61 -6.30 10.17
N GLN A 402 13.95 -5.97 11.29
CA GLN A 402 13.65 -4.59 11.68
C GLN A 402 14.94 -3.79 11.92
N ILE A 403 15.91 -4.37 12.61
CA ILE A 403 17.23 -3.75 12.82
C ILE A 403 17.94 -3.56 11.47
N LEU A 404 17.96 -4.60 10.62
CA LEU A 404 18.56 -4.55 9.30
C LEU A 404 17.88 -3.52 8.39
N ALA A 405 16.56 -3.38 8.45
CA ALA A 405 15.81 -2.39 7.68
C ALA A 405 16.16 -0.97 8.13
N LYS A 406 16.24 -0.72 9.44
CA LYS A 406 16.67 0.56 10.02
C LYS A 406 18.11 0.91 9.63
N CYS A 407 19.04 -0.03 9.80
CA CYS A 407 20.43 0.15 9.37
C CYS A 407 20.53 0.34 7.85
N GLY A 408 19.77 -0.44 7.09
CA GLY A 408 19.69 -0.35 5.63
C GLY A 408 19.20 1.02 5.16
N SER A 409 18.20 1.58 5.83
CA SER A 409 17.68 2.93 5.55
C SER A 409 18.77 3.99 5.73
N VAL A 410 19.54 3.92 6.82
CA VAL A 410 20.69 4.81 7.06
C VAL A 410 21.79 4.62 6.01
N ILE A 411 22.12 3.36 5.67
CA ILE A 411 23.15 3.05 4.67
C ILE A 411 22.75 3.62 3.30
N VAL A 412 21.50 3.46 2.88
CA VAL A 412 21.01 3.97 1.60
C VAL A 412 20.97 5.49 1.56
N PHE A 413 20.68 6.13 2.70
CA PHE A 413 20.77 7.58 2.83
C PHE A 413 22.20 8.09 2.62
N VAL A 414 23.18 7.50 3.32
CA VAL A 414 24.60 7.85 3.21
C VAL A 414 25.11 7.57 1.80
N PHE A 415 24.81 6.38 1.28
CA PHE A 415 25.19 5.96 -0.07
C PHE A 415 24.60 6.87 -1.15
N GLY A 416 23.31 7.22 -1.04
CA GLY A 416 22.67 8.18 -1.93
C GLY A 416 23.34 9.55 -1.89
N THR A 417 23.62 10.06 -0.69
CA THR A 417 24.35 11.33 -0.51
C THR A 417 25.71 11.32 -1.19
N CYS A 418 26.47 10.23 -1.04
CA CYS A 418 27.76 10.05 -1.71
C CYS A 418 27.64 9.93 -3.24
N ILE A 419 26.61 9.27 -3.76
CA ILE A 419 26.36 9.22 -5.20
C ILE A 419 26.08 10.63 -5.71
N PHE A 420 25.10 11.33 -5.12
CA PHE A 420 24.67 12.65 -5.58
C PHE A 420 25.78 13.69 -5.49
N SER A 421 26.64 13.63 -4.45
CA SER A 421 27.79 14.53 -4.34
C SER A 421 28.89 14.26 -5.36
N ALA A 422 28.95 13.04 -5.91
CA ALA A 422 29.92 12.61 -6.90
C ALA A 422 29.40 12.71 -8.35
N VAL A 423 28.17 13.19 -8.56
CA VAL A 423 27.62 13.44 -9.88
C VAL A 423 28.11 14.79 -10.41
N SER A 424 28.62 14.78 -11.64
CA SER A 424 29.10 15.94 -12.37
C SER A 424 28.17 16.31 -13.53
N LEU A 425 28.36 17.51 -14.10
CA LEU A 425 27.58 18.03 -15.24
C LEU A 425 26.07 18.15 -14.95
N LEU A 426 25.74 18.36 -13.69
CA LEU A 426 24.36 18.39 -13.22
C LEU A 426 23.82 19.82 -13.30
N ALA A 427 22.93 20.09 -14.25
CA ALA A 427 22.33 21.40 -14.41
C ALA A 427 21.34 21.72 -13.28
N MET A 428 21.45 22.91 -12.68
CA MET A 428 20.56 23.36 -11.60
C MET A 428 19.07 23.35 -11.98
N PRO A 429 18.63 23.84 -13.16
CA PRO A 429 17.20 23.81 -13.52
C PRO A 429 16.63 22.39 -13.61
N MET A 430 17.43 21.41 -14.03
CA MET A 430 16.99 20.00 -14.11
C MET A 430 16.83 19.40 -12.72
N VAL A 431 17.74 19.71 -11.79
CA VAL A 431 17.62 19.29 -10.39
C VAL A 431 16.39 19.90 -9.74
N GLN A 432 16.16 21.19 -9.91
CA GLN A 432 14.98 21.86 -9.40
C GLN A 432 13.70 21.22 -9.93
N MET A 433 13.63 20.96 -11.25
CA MET A 433 12.50 20.28 -11.87
C MET A 433 12.27 18.90 -11.24
N VAL A 434 13.30 18.07 -11.12
CA VAL A 434 13.20 16.73 -10.54
C VAL A 434 12.74 16.80 -9.07
N VAL A 435 13.37 17.66 -8.26
CA VAL A 435 13.00 17.82 -6.85
C VAL A 435 11.55 18.27 -6.70
N VAL A 436 11.10 19.24 -7.50
CA VAL A 436 9.71 19.71 -7.49
C VAL A 436 8.75 18.60 -7.92
N LEU A 437 9.07 17.83 -8.96
CA LEU A 437 8.25 16.70 -9.40
C LEU A 437 8.18 15.60 -8.35
N ILE A 438 9.29 15.29 -7.69
CA ILE A 438 9.36 14.32 -6.59
C ILE A 438 8.52 14.79 -5.40
N LEU A 439 8.62 16.06 -5.02
CA LEU A 439 7.82 16.66 -3.95
C LEU A 439 6.32 16.65 -4.29
N ALA A 440 5.97 17.07 -5.51
CA ALA A 440 4.59 17.06 -5.99
C ALA A 440 4.02 15.64 -6.06
N ALA A 441 4.82 14.66 -6.48
CA ALA A 441 4.41 13.27 -6.54
C ALA A 441 4.27 12.63 -5.14
N GLY A 442 5.20 12.93 -4.22
CA GLY A 442 5.15 12.48 -2.83
C GLY A 442 3.92 13.03 -2.09
N ILE A 443 3.71 14.35 -2.11
CA ILE A 443 2.56 15.00 -1.47
C ILE A 443 1.26 14.63 -2.20
N GLY A 444 1.25 14.71 -3.53
CA GLY A 444 0.09 14.43 -4.37
C GLY A 444 -0.40 13.00 -4.21
N SER A 445 0.50 12.01 -4.22
CA SER A 445 0.11 10.61 -4.02
C SER A 445 -0.53 10.37 -2.65
N ARG A 446 -0.04 11.00 -1.58
CA ARG A 446 -0.65 10.93 -0.23
C ARG A 446 -2.04 11.57 -0.19
N LEU A 447 -2.22 12.74 -0.81
CA LEU A 447 -3.52 13.41 -0.89
C LEU A 447 -4.53 12.56 -1.69
N ILE A 448 -4.09 11.98 -2.81
CA ILE A 448 -4.93 11.08 -3.61
C ILE A 448 -5.25 9.81 -2.83
N ALA A 449 -4.27 9.21 -2.15
CA ALA A 449 -4.48 8.02 -1.31
C ALA A 449 -5.51 8.30 -0.21
N LYS A 450 -5.38 9.42 0.49
CA LYS A 450 -6.34 9.88 1.49
C LYS A 450 -7.73 10.11 0.91
N ALA A 451 -7.83 10.72 -0.28
CA ALA A 451 -9.12 10.93 -0.94
C ALA A 451 -9.78 9.60 -1.34
N ILE A 452 -9.00 8.64 -1.86
CA ILE A 452 -9.48 7.29 -2.19
C ILE A 452 -9.95 6.58 -0.92
N VAL A 453 -9.14 6.56 0.14
CA VAL A 453 -9.49 5.91 1.40
C VAL A 453 -10.72 6.56 2.02
N ALA A 454 -10.81 7.89 2.06
CA ALA A 454 -11.98 8.58 2.58
C ALA A 454 -13.26 8.19 1.81
N GLU A 455 -13.19 8.08 0.49
CA GLU A 455 -14.32 7.65 -0.33
C GLU A 455 -14.68 6.19 -0.11
N ILE A 456 -13.69 5.30 0.00
CA ILE A 456 -13.91 3.90 0.32
C ILE A 456 -14.53 3.78 1.71
N THR A 457 -14.01 4.48 2.72
CA THR A 457 -14.50 4.43 4.11
C THR A 457 -15.93 4.94 4.24
N LYS A 458 -16.40 5.88 3.41
CA LYS A 458 -17.84 6.26 3.36
C LYS A 458 -18.75 5.09 3.02
N THR A 459 -18.28 4.19 2.15
CA THR A 459 -19.05 2.99 1.75
C THR A 459 -18.93 1.84 2.74
N GLU A 460 -18.08 1.98 3.76
CA GLU A 460 -17.82 1.00 4.82
C GLU A 460 -17.64 -0.44 4.32
N PRO A 461 -16.82 -0.69 3.29
CA PRO A 461 -16.75 -1.98 2.63
C PRO A 461 -15.91 -2.98 3.42
N MET A 462 -15.37 -2.62 4.58
CA MET A 462 -14.44 -3.46 5.32
C MET A 462 -14.85 -3.63 6.79
N VAL A 463 -14.80 -4.87 7.27
CA VAL A 463 -14.85 -5.21 8.69
C VAL A 463 -13.51 -5.85 9.03
N HIS A 464 -12.76 -5.21 9.93
CA HIS A 464 -11.48 -5.74 10.40
C HIS A 464 -11.67 -6.36 11.77
N VAL A 465 -11.43 -7.66 11.89
CA VAL A 465 -11.39 -8.38 13.16
C VAL A 465 -9.93 -8.58 13.53
N VAL A 466 -9.52 -8.02 14.66
CA VAL A 466 -8.19 -8.23 15.22
C VAL A 466 -8.33 -9.16 16.42
N THR A 467 -7.61 -10.26 16.38
CA THR A 467 -7.56 -11.26 17.46
C THR A 467 -6.14 -11.33 18.01
N ASN A 468 -6.01 -11.67 19.28
CA ASN A 468 -4.70 -11.84 19.91
C ASN A 468 -4.08 -13.21 19.59
N ASP A 469 -4.92 -14.21 19.28
CA ASP A 469 -4.48 -15.58 19.04
C ASP A 469 -5.12 -16.16 17.76
N GLU A 470 -4.48 -17.20 17.22
CA GLU A 470 -4.91 -17.95 16.06
C GLU A 470 -6.21 -18.73 16.35
N SER A 471 -6.39 -19.24 17.57
CA SER A 471 -7.62 -19.94 17.97
C SER A 471 -8.85 -19.04 17.85
N GLN A 472 -8.75 -17.81 18.35
CA GLN A 472 -9.80 -16.79 18.27
C GLN A 472 -10.05 -16.34 16.82
N ALA A 473 -9.01 -16.25 16.00
CA ALA A 473 -9.17 -15.96 14.58
C ALA A 473 -9.97 -17.07 13.89
N PHE A 474 -9.66 -18.33 14.20
CA PHE A 474 -10.37 -19.48 13.67
C PHE A 474 -11.83 -19.54 14.10
N GLU A 475 -12.16 -19.18 15.34
CA GLU A 475 -13.55 -19.05 15.78
C GLU A 475 -14.30 -17.93 15.06
N ALA A 476 -13.66 -16.77 14.85
CA ALA A 476 -14.24 -15.69 14.06
C ALA A 476 -14.50 -16.13 12.61
N ILE A 477 -13.61 -16.95 12.03
CA ILE A 477 -13.78 -17.52 10.69
C ILE A 477 -14.92 -18.54 10.65
N ALA A 478 -14.99 -19.43 11.65
CA ALA A 478 -16.09 -20.39 11.78
C ALA A 478 -17.44 -19.68 11.87
N GLU A 479 -17.53 -18.58 12.63
CA GLU A 479 -18.75 -17.78 12.72
C GLU A 479 -19.15 -17.17 11.37
N ILE A 480 -18.20 -16.73 10.54
CA ILE A 480 -18.50 -16.24 9.17
C ILE A 480 -19.14 -17.34 8.31
N PHE A 481 -18.66 -18.59 8.40
CA PHE A 481 -19.24 -19.71 7.66
C PHE A 481 -20.58 -20.17 8.24
N ARG A 482 -20.74 -20.17 9.57
CA ARG A 482 -22.03 -20.44 10.23
C ARG A 482 -23.12 -19.47 9.84
N LEU A 483 -22.77 -18.19 9.60
CA LEU A 483 -23.74 -17.21 9.10
C LEU A 483 -24.28 -17.56 7.70
N GLN A 484 -23.48 -18.27 6.90
CA GLN A 484 -23.83 -18.64 5.54
C GLN A 484 -24.89 -19.73 5.47
N GLN A 485 -24.97 -20.58 6.50
CA GLN A 485 -25.94 -21.68 6.60
C GLN A 485 -27.32 -21.23 7.10
N LYS A 486 -27.45 -19.98 7.56
CA LYS A 486 -28.74 -19.48 8.04
C LYS A 486 -29.68 -19.30 6.85
N PRO A 487 -30.90 -19.87 6.89
CA PRO A 487 -31.82 -19.88 5.74
C PRO A 487 -32.24 -18.48 5.27
N ASP A 488 -32.14 -17.48 6.15
CA ASP A 488 -32.48 -16.09 5.86
C ASP A 488 -31.39 -15.33 5.07
N MET A 489 -30.28 -15.98 4.72
CA MET A 489 -29.06 -15.31 4.24
C MET A 489 -28.50 -15.96 2.96
N ASN A 490 -28.72 -15.29 1.82
CA ASN A 490 -28.14 -15.71 0.54
C ASN A 490 -26.91 -14.86 0.19
N PHE A 491 -25.73 -15.33 0.61
CA PHE A 491 -24.46 -14.70 0.24
C PHE A 491 -23.38 -15.72 -0.11
N GLN A 492 -22.41 -15.30 -0.93
CA GLN A 492 -21.22 -16.08 -1.28
C GLN A 492 -20.00 -15.53 -0.54
N VAL A 493 -19.07 -16.42 -0.18
CA VAL A 493 -17.80 -16.07 0.46
C VAL A 493 -16.65 -16.48 -0.47
N GLU A 494 -15.80 -15.53 -0.84
CA GLU A 494 -14.58 -15.80 -1.61
C GLU A 494 -13.35 -15.68 -0.69
N VAL A 495 -12.62 -16.79 -0.52
CA VAL A 495 -11.38 -16.87 0.27
C VAL A 495 -10.30 -17.56 -0.54
N LYS A 496 -9.11 -16.92 -0.66
CA LYS A 496 -7.99 -17.44 -1.47
C LYS A 496 -8.43 -17.88 -2.89
N GLY A 497 -9.37 -17.16 -3.50
CA GLY A 497 -9.90 -17.46 -4.84
C GLY A 497 -10.83 -18.67 -4.92
N GLN A 498 -11.14 -19.33 -3.81
CA GLN A 498 -12.18 -20.35 -3.72
C GLN A 498 -13.50 -19.67 -3.36
N ILE A 499 -14.58 -20.04 -4.05
CA ILE A 499 -15.92 -19.49 -3.80
C ILE A 499 -16.73 -20.52 -3.02
N PHE A 500 -17.36 -20.08 -1.93
CA PHE A 500 -18.23 -20.86 -1.08
C PHE A 500 -19.65 -20.30 -1.11
N VAL A 501 -20.62 -21.21 -1.20
CA VAL A 501 -22.06 -20.93 -1.07
C VAL A 501 -22.62 -22.00 -0.13
N ASP A 502 -23.39 -21.59 0.87
CA ASP A 502 -23.96 -22.50 1.88
C ASP A 502 -22.90 -23.43 2.53
N GLY A 503 -21.74 -22.87 2.91
CA GLY A 503 -20.62 -23.62 3.50
C GLY A 503 -19.91 -24.60 2.55
N LYS A 504 -20.32 -24.71 1.29
CA LYS A 504 -19.76 -25.65 0.31
C LYS A 504 -18.99 -24.92 -0.77
N ARG A 505 -17.86 -25.50 -1.19
CA ARG A 505 -17.05 -24.93 -2.28
C ARG A 505 -17.78 -25.13 -3.60
N VAL A 506 -17.98 -24.07 -4.38
CA VAL A 506 -18.71 -24.15 -5.66
C VAL A 506 -17.87 -23.83 -6.89
N GLY A 507 -16.76 -23.13 -6.70
CA GLY A 507 -15.94 -22.70 -7.82
C GLY A 507 -14.59 -22.13 -7.40
N LYS A 508 -13.77 -21.84 -8.42
CA LYS A 508 -12.43 -21.28 -8.25
C LYS A 508 -12.22 -20.11 -9.22
N ARG A 509 -11.52 -19.09 -8.74
CA ARG A 509 -11.05 -17.92 -9.49
C ARG A 509 -9.54 -17.73 -9.26
N SER A 510 -8.86 -17.14 -10.24
CA SER A 510 -7.48 -16.67 -10.06
C SER A 510 -7.37 -15.64 -8.93
N GLN A 511 -6.48 -15.90 -7.98
CA GLN A 511 -6.23 -15.04 -6.82
C GLN A 511 -5.64 -13.68 -7.20
N TRP A 512 -4.94 -13.59 -8.34
CA TRP A 512 -4.22 -12.39 -8.76
C TRP A 512 -5.12 -11.17 -8.91
N HIS A 513 -6.33 -11.35 -9.42
CA HIS A 513 -7.29 -10.25 -9.58
C HIS A 513 -7.60 -9.58 -8.23
N ARG A 514 -7.82 -10.38 -7.18
CA ARG A 514 -8.06 -9.88 -5.82
C ARG A 514 -6.79 -9.36 -5.16
N ARG A 515 -5.63 -9.99 -5.40
CA ARG A 515 -4.35 -9.53 -4.85
C ARG A 515 -3.92 -8.17 -5.38
N ILE A 516 -4.24 -7.84 -6.63
CA ILE A 516 -3.86 -6.57 -7.26
C ILE A 516 -4.92 -5.50 -7.00
N LEU A 517 -6.19 -5.80 -7.30
CA LEU A 517 -7.28 -4.80 -7.28
C LEU A 517 -8.04 -4.74 -5.93
N GLY A 518 -7.92 -5.76 -5.08
CA GLY A 518 -8.61 -5.82 -3.79
C GLY A 518 -10.13 -5.67 -3.92
N VAL A 519 -10.68 -4.63 -3.28
CA VAL A 519 -12.13 -4.32 -3.28
C VAL A 519 -12.64 -3.85 -4.64
N LEU A 520 -11.78 -3.37 -5.53
CA LEU A 520 -12.15 -2.98 -6.90
C LEU A 520 -12.44 -4.16 -7.81
N ALA A 521 -11.93 -5.36 -7.46
CA ALA A 521 -12.19 -6.54 -8.26
C ALA A 521 -13.69 -6.84 -8.27
N SER A 522 -14.24 -7.05 -9.47
CA SER A 522 -15.63 -7.44 -9.64
C SER A 522 -15.98 -8.66 -8.78
N THR A 523 -17.14 -8.68 -8.14
CA THR A 523 -17.64 -9.88 -7.45
C THR A 523 -17.66 -11.07 -8.41
N TYR A 524 -17.35 -12.26 -7.93
CA TYR A 524 -17.49 -13.46 -8.75
C TYR A 524 -18.96 -13.66 -9.14
N ASP A 525 -19.20 -14.07 -10.38
CA ASP A 525 -20.54 -14.33 -10.88
C ASP A 525 -20.78 -15.83 -10.93
N LEU A 526 -21.71 -16.32 -10.10
CA LEU A 526 -22.04 -17.75 -10.00
C LEU A 526 -22.52 -18.34 -11.33
N ARG A 527 -23.04 -17.52 -12.25
CA ARG A 527 -23.39 -17.95 -13.61
C ARG A 527 -22.20 -18.46 -14.43
N LYS A 528 -20.98 -18.09 -14.04
CA LYS A 528 -19.74 -18.53 -14.70
C LYS A 528 -19.20 -19.84 -14.14
N VAL A 529 -19.84 -20.41 -13.11
CA VAL A 529 -19.48 -21.72 -12.59
C VAL A 529 -19.80 -22.75 -13.67
N LYS A 530 -18.79 -23.51 -14.09
CA LYS A 530 -19.02 -24.62 -15.01
C LYS A 530 -19.84 -25.68 -14.27
N PRO A 531 -20.92 -26.21 -14.87
CA PRO A 531 -21.67 -27.31 -14.26
C PRO A 531 -20.70 -28.46 -14.02
N TYR A 532 -20.62 -28.90 -12.76
CA TYR A 532 -19.80 -30.05 -12.41
C TYR A 532 -20.53 -31.29 -12.91
N ASP A 533 -19.93 -32.00 -13.86
CA ASP A 533 -20.52 -33.22 -14.39
C ASP A 533 -20.42 -34.32 -13.35
N MET A 534 -21.56 -34.65 -12.74
CA MET A 534 -21.67 -35.68 -11.73
C MET A 534 -21.62 -37.08 -12.35
N SER A 535 -21.63 -37.22 -13.69
CA SER A 535 -21.73 -38.51 -14.39
C SER A 535 -20.43 -39.32 -14.44
N ASN A 536 -19.31 -38.79 -13.94
CA ASN A 536 -17.99 -39.42 -14.05
C ASN A 536 -17.57 -40.16 -12.77
N LYS A 537 -18.52 -40.81 -12.08
CA LYS A 537 -18.28 -41.70 -10.94
C LYS A 537 -19.00 -43.02 -11.09
#